data_AF-A0AAW8BLB0-F1
#
_entry.id   AF-A0AAW8BLB0-F1
#
_cell.length_a   1.000
_cell.length_b   1.000
_cell.length_c   1.000
_cell.angle_alpha   90.00
_cell.angle_beta   90.00
_cell.angle_gamma   90.00
#
_symmetry.space_group_name_H-M   'P 1'
#
loop_
_entity.id
_entity.type
_entity.pdbx_description
1 polymer ?
#
loop_
_entity_poly.entity_id
_entity_poly.type
_entity_poly.pdbx_seq_one_letter_code
_entity_poly.pdbx_strand_id
1 'polypeptide(L)' 'MKRDILKFLSGMFAGFAIEHAVLAVYLSAGVFNLPQFMGRHWPDWSPWLGAALYAAISVWLGYFGWRKKGSAHHEA' A
#
# COMPACT_ATOMS: atom_id res chain seq x y z
N MET A 1 17.21 4.20 -13.23
CA MET A 1 17.40 4.38 -11.77
C MET A 1 16.22 5.01 -11.04
N LYS A 2 15.93 6.32 -11.15
CA LYS A 2 14.83 6.93 -10.35
C LYS A 2 13.44 6.30 -10.60
N ARG A 3 13.14 5.95 -11.86
CA ARG A 3 11.89 5.27 -12.22
C ARG A 3 11.81 3.84 -11.71
N ASP A 4 12.88 3.07 -11.82
CA ASP A 4 12.90 1.66 -11.40
C ASP A 4 12.72 1.54 -9.88
N ILE A 5 13.30 2.47 -9.12
CA ILE A 5 13.07 2.58 -7.66
C ILE A 5 11.59 2.88 -7.35
N LEU A 6 10.96 3.82 -8.07
CA LEU A 6 9.53 4.13 -7.87
C LEU A 6 8.63 2.92 -8.20
N LYS A 7 8.97 2.17 -9.25
CA LYS A 7 8.26 0.94 -9.62
C LYS A 7 8.42 -0.16 -8.55
N PHE A 8 9.64 -0.33 -8.04
CA PHE A 8 9.92 -1.28 -6.97
C PHE A 8 9.16 -0.92 -5.68
N LEU A 9 9.24 0.34 -5.25
CA LEU A 9 8.52 0.83 -4.08
C LEU A 9 7.01 0.70 -4.26
N SER A 10 6.48 1.02 -5.44
CA SER A 10 5.06 0.81 -5.77
C SER A 10 4.62 -0.65 -5.54
N GLY A 11 5.38 -1.62 -6.04
CA GLY A 11 5.11 -3.04 -5.80
C GLY A 11 5.24 -3.44 -4.34
N MET A 12 6.26 -2.95 -3.63
CA MET A 12 6.48 -3.23 -2.20
C MET A 12 5.29 -2.74 -1.35
N PHE A 13 4.83 -1.51 -1.58
CA PHE A 13 3.67 -0.95 -0.88
C PHE A 13 2.35 -1.65 -1.25
N ALA A 14 2.21 -2.16 -2.48
CA ALA A 14 1.08 -3.02 -2.82
C ALA A 14 1.09 -4.31 -1.99
N GLY A 15 2.27 -4.91 -1.78
CA GLY A 15 2.43 -6.07 -0.89
C GLY A 15 1.98 -5.77 0.54
N PHE A 16 2.45 -4.66 1.13
CA PHE A 16 2.03 -4.26 2.47
C PHE A 16 0.53 -3.99 2.58
N ALA A 17 -0.07 -3.42 1.53
CA ALA A 17 -1.52 -3.21 1.49
C ALA A 17 -2.30 -4.53 1.53
N ILE A 18 -1.85 -5.53 0.75
CA ILE A 18 -2.45 -6.87 0.72
C ILE A 18 -2.29 -7.55 2.08
N GLU A 19 -1.10 -7.50 2.70
CA GLU A 19 -0.86 -8.05 4.03
C GLU A 19 -1.86 -7.49 5.06
N HIS A 20 -2.05 -6.17 5.08
CA HIS A 20 -2.99 -5.52 6.00
C HIS A 20 -4.45 -5.88 5.69
N ALA A 21 -4.81 -6.02 4.41
CA ALA A 21 -6.15 -6.47 4.03
C ALA A 21 -6.41 -7.91 4.48
N VAL A 22 -5.43 -8.81 4.32
CA VAL A 22 -5.51 -10.19 4.81
C VAL A 22 -5.67 -10.19 6.32
N LEU A 23 -4.82 -9.46 7.07
CA LEU A 23 -4.96 -9.32 8.52
C LEU A 23 -6.36 -8.84 8.93
N ALA A 24 -6.89 -7.84 8.23
CA ALA A 24 -8.24 -7.32 8.47
C ALA A 24 -9.32 -8.39 8.26
N VAL A 25 -9.21 -9.20 7.20
CA VAL A 25 -10.14 -10.30 6.91
C VAL A 25 -10.08 -11.37 7.99
N TYR A 26 -8.88 -11.79 8.40
CA TYR A 26 -8.72 -12.80 9.44
C TYR A 26 -9.24 -12.33 10.82
N LEU A 27 -9.07 -11.04 11.14
CA LEU A 27 -9.66 -10.43 12.34
C LEU A 27 -11.18 -10.37 12.25
N SER A 28 -11.73 -9.92 11.11
CA SER A 28 -13.19 -9.84 10.89
C SER A 28 -13.85 -11.23 10.90
N ALA A 29 -13.13 -12.27 10.48
CA ALA A 29 -13.57 -13.66 10.51
C ALA A 29 -13.41 -14.33 11.89
N GLY A 30 -12.87 -13.63 12.89
CA GLY A 30 -12.67 -14.18 14.24
C GLY A 30 -11.59 -15.26 14.31
N VAL A 31 -10.71 -15.37 13.32
CA VAL A 31 -9.61 -16.36 13.31
C VAL A 31 -8.51 -15.94 14.29
N PHE A 32 -8.30 -14.64 14.45
CA PHE A 32 -7.41 -14.07 15.46
C PHE A 32 -8.16 -13.15 16.41
N ASN A 33 -7.80 -13.18 17.69
CA ASN A 33 -8.21 -12.13 18.62
C ASN A 33 -7.42 -10.86 18.34
N LEU A 34 -8.08 -9.70 18.39
CA LEU A 34 -7.40 -8.43 18.18
C LEU A 34 -6.22 -8.28 19.14
N PRO A 35 -5.03 -7.86 18.65
CA PRO A 35 -3.93 -7.56 19.53
C PRO A 35 -4.38 -6.47 20.51
N GLN A 36 -4.45 -6.82 21.80
CA GLN A 36 -4.66 -5.86 22.86
C GLN A 36 -3.39 -5.03 23.00
N PHE A 37 -3.35 -3.87 22.36
CA PHE A 37 -2.26 -2.92 22.54
C PHE A 37 -2.57 -2.05 23.76
N MET A 38 -1.81 -2.20 24.84
CA MET A 38 -1.98 -1.46 26.11
C MET A 38 -3.41 -1.53 26.71
N GLY A 39 -4.06 -2.70 26.64
CA GLY A 39 -5.39 -2.90 27.24
C GLY A 39 -6.55 -2.21 26.51
N ARG A 40 -6.29 -1.59 25.34
CA ARG A 40 -7.32 -1.03 24.47
C ARG A 40 -7.47 -1.93 23.24
N HIS A 41 -8.68 -2.40 22.97
CA HIS A 41 -8.95 -3.08 21.71
C HIS A 41 -8.65 -2.12 20.56
N TRP A 42 -7.79 -2.55 19.65
CA TRP A 42 -7.68 -1.87 18.37
C TRP A 42 -9.06 -1.86 17.71
N PRO A 43 -9.44 -0.81 16.98
CA PRO A 43 -10.65 -0.87 16.18
C PRO A 43 -10.48 -1.87 15.04
N ASP A 44 -11.51 -2.65 14.72
CA ASP A 44 -11.49 -3.64 13.62
C ASP A 44 -11.21 -3.01 12.25
N TRP A 45 -11.40 -1.68 12.13
CA TRP A 45 -11.09 -0.91 10.92
C TRP A 45 -9.63 -0.44 10.84
N SER A 46 -8.84 -0.55 11.91
CA SER A 46 -7.44 -0.09 11.93
C SER A 46 -6.54 -0.79 10.89
N PRO A 47 -6.65 -2.11 10.67
CA PRO A 47 -5.90 -2.79 9.61
C PRO A 47 -6.34 -2.36 8.21
N TRP A 48 -7.65 -2.12 8.02
CA TRP A 48 -8.19 -1.57 6.77
C TRP A 48 -7.63 -0.18 6.45
N LEU A 49 -7.40 0.66 7.47
CA LEU A 49 -6.75 1.96 7.30
C LEU A 49 -5.32 1.79 6.77
N GLY A 50 -4.55 0.85 7.35
CA GLY A 50 -3.21 0.52 6.88
C GLY A 50 -3.22 0.05 5.42
N ALA A 51 -4.14 -0.85 5.07
CA ALA A 51 -4.32 -1.33 3.71
C ALA A 51 -4.61 -0.19 2.73
N ALA A 52 -5.55 0.69 3.06
CA ALA A 52 -5.91 1.83 2.22
C ALA A 52 -4.75 2.82 2.04
N LEU A 53 -4.02 3.12 3.11
CA LEU A 53 -2.87 4.03 3.08
C LEU A 53 -1.75 3.49 2.20
N TYR A 54 -1.36 2.23 2.39
CA TYR A 54 -0.30 1.62 1.58
C TYR A 54 -0.72 1.43 0.12
N ALA A 55 -1.99 1.12 -0.14
CA ALA A 55 -2.52 1.06 -1.50
C ALA A 55 -2.46 2.44 -2.18
N ALA A 56 -2.85 3.51 -1.48
CA ALA A 56 -2.77 4.87 -2.01
C ALA A 56 -1.33 5.28 -2.35
N ILE A 57 -0.37 4.97 -1.47
CA ILE A 57 1.05 5.21 -1.71
C ILE A 57 1.56 4.39 -2.90
N SER A 58 1.17 3.12 -3.00
CA SER A 58 1.51 2.25 -4.12
C SER A 58 1.05 2.82 -5.45
N VAL A 59 -0.21 3.25 -5.54
CA VAL A 59 -0.79 3.87 -6.74
C VAL A 59 -0.08 5.17 -7.09
N TRP A 60 0.20 6.01 -6.08
CA TRP A 60 0.90 7.28 -6.28
C TRP A 60 2.32 7.08 -6.84
N LEU A 61 3.07 6.15 -6.27
CA LEU A 61 4.42 5.79 -6.73
C LEU A 61 4.39 5.13 -8.12
N GLY A 62 3.41 4.27 -8.36
CA GLY A 62 3.20 3.63 -9.66
C GLY A 62 2.88 4.66 -10.74
N TYR A 63 2.01 5.62 -10.43
CA TYR A 63 1.70 6.72 -11.34
C TYR A 63 2.97 7.46 -11.76
N PHE A 64 3.85 7.86 -10.83
CA PHE A 64 5.10 8.53 -11.18
C PHE A 64 6.14 7.62 -11.84
N GLY A 65 6.22 6.34 -11.46
CA GLY A 65 7.13 5.36 -12.04
C GLY A 65 6.83 5.04 -13.50
N TRP A 66 5.55 5.06 -13.87
CA TRP A 66 5.07 4.74 -15.23
C TRP A 66 4.62 5.95 -16.06
N ARG A 67 4.44 7.14 -15.47
CA ARG A 67 4.14 8.37 -16.23
C ARG A 67 5.25 8.61 -17.24
N LYS A 68 4.97 8.42 -18.54
CA LYS A 68 5.88 8.77 -19.63
C LYS A 68 6.25 10.24 -19.48
N LYS A 69 7.55 10.58 -19.45
CA LYS A 69 7.98 11.95 -19.73
C LYS A 69 7.43 12.22 -21.13
N GLY A 70 6.48 13.14 -21.24
CA GLY A 70 5.90 13.51 -22.53
C GLY A 70 7.03 13.75 -23.52
N SER A 71 6.82 13.28 -24.73
CA SER A 71 7.61 13.54 -25.92
C SER A 71 8.14 14.98 -25.92
N ALA A 72 9.43 15.16 -25.66
CA ALA A 72 10.18 16.24 -26.28
C ALA A 72 10.84 15.52 -27.46
N HIS A 73 10.25 15.45 -28.66
CA HIS A 73 10.15 16.55 -29.62
C HIS A 73 11.22 17.62 -29.42
N HIS A 74 12.48 17.23 -29.66
CA HIS A 74 13.56 18.08 -30.14
C HIS A 74 14.62 17.16 -30.80
N GLU A 75 14.25 16.58 -31.94
CA GLU A 75 15.20 16.35 -33.05
C GLU A 75 14.86 17.47 -34.04
N ALA A 76 15.70 18.50 -34.08
CA ALA A 76 16.75 18.74 -35.08
C ALA A 76 16.21 19.60 -36.23
#